data_AF-A0A7L5ZD84-F1
#
_entry.id   AF-A0A7L5ZD84-F1
#
_cell.length_a   1.000
_cell.length_b   1.000
_cell.length_c   1.000
_cell.angle_alpha   90.00
_cell.angle_beta   90.00
_cell.angle_gamma   90.00
#
_symmetry.space_group_name_H-M   'P 1'
#
loop_
_entity.id
_entity.type
_entity.pdbx_description
1 polymer ?
#
loop_
_entity_poly.entity_id
_entity_poly.type
_entity_poly.pdbx_seq_one_letter_code
_entity_poly.pdbx_strand_id
1 'polypeptide(L)'
;MSAILDLFVRSPLLTLFFCVGIGLLLGRVKLLGISLGAAGALFAALGLSAAVYLAQLPNPGNQFDASGHLLAHATIALPAFFNSFALAVFCYMVGISAGPSIVDALRTGWQPVVVALVAAFATAAAAIGFGRLLGLNIGEIGGVYAGAGTATAALGVVQAQLLGSGRPTPRSWPTGPPWATASAIRSG
;
A
#
# COMPACT_ATOMS: atom_id res chain seq x y z
N MET A 1 -18.63 -28.48 3.60
CA MET A 1 -18.17 -27.18 3.06
C MET A 1 -17.21 -26.43 3.99
N SER A 2 -17.11 -26.77 5.28
CA SER A 2 -16.10 -26.24 6.22
C SER A 2 -14.69 -26.83 6.02
N ALA A 3 -14.56 -28.11 5.69
CA ALA A 3 -13.26 -28.79 5.55
C ALA A 3 -12.33 -28.23 4.45
N ILE A 4 -12.91 -27.72 3.34
CA ILE A 4 -12.15 -27.06 2.26
C ILE A 4 -11.65 -25.68 2.68
N LEU A 5 -12.44 -24.97 3.49
CA LEU A 5 -12.06 -23.67 4.04
C LEU A 5 -10.97 -23.84 5.11
N ASP A 6 -11.06 -24.88 5.94
CA ASP A 6 -10.01 -25.25 6.89
C ASP A 6 -8.69 -25.65 6.20
N LEU A 7 -8.75 -26.34 5.06
CA LEU A 7 -7.56 -26.67 4.25
C LEU A 7 -6.89 -25.41 3.68
N PHE A 8 -7.68 -24.44 3.21
CA PHE A 8 -7.18 -23.14 2.72
C PHE A 8 -6.54 -22.31 3.84
N VAL A 9 -7.16 -22.28 5.02
CA VAL A 9 -6.64 -21.57 6.20
C VAL A 9 -5.35 -22.22 6.73
N ARG A 10 -5.25 -23.56 6.66
CA ARG A 10 -4.10 -24.31 7.20
C ARG A 10 -2.93 -24.41 6.21
N SER A 11 -3.15 -24.12 4.93
CA SER A 11 -2.09 -24.12 3.90
C SER A 11 -2.01 -22.77 3.17
N PRO A 12 -1.34 -21.76 3.76
CA PRO A 12 -1.18 -20.41 3.17
C PRO A 12 -0.60 -20.42 1.75
N LEU A 13 0.22 -21.43 1.43
CA LEU A 13 0.80 -21.63 0.11
C LEU A 13 -0.24 -21.91 -0.97
N LEU A 14 -1.32 -22.63 -0.63
CA LEU A 14 -2.40 -22.94 -1.56
C LEU A 14 -3.22 -21.68 -1.86
N THR A 15 -3.50 -20.88 -0.83
CA THR A 15 -4.15 -19.56 -0.99
C THR A 15 -3.33 -18.62 -1.85
N LEU A 16 -2.01 -18.60 -1.65
CA LEU A 16 -1.09 -17.80 -2.47
C LEU A 16 -1.04 -18.26 -3.92
N PHE A 17 -0.92 -19.56 -4.17
CA PHE A 17 -0.92 -20.10 -5.52
C PHE A 17 -2.22 -19.77 -6.27
N PHE A 18 -3.37 -19.91 -5.60
CA PHE A 18 -4.66 -19.58 -6.18
C PHE A 18 -4.84 -18.07 -6.40
N CYS A 19 -4.42 -17.24 -5.44
CA CYS A 19 -4.46 -15.79 -5.53
C CYS A 19 -3.57 -15.26 -6.66
N VAL A 20 -2.33 -15.75 -6.77
CA VAL A 20 -1.39 -15.37 -7.84
C VAL A 20 -1.88 -15.90 -9.18
N GLY A 21 -2.40 -17.13 -9.24
CA GLY A 21 -2.99 -17.72 -10.43
C GLY A 21 -4.17 -16.91 -10.97
N ILE A 22 -5.10 -16.51 -10.10
CA ILE A 22 -6.23 -15.65 -10.45
C ILE A 22 -5.73 -14.25 -10.86
N GLY A 23 -4.79 -13.65 -10.12
CA GLY A 23 -4.24 -12.32 -10.44
C GLY A 23 -3.55 -12.26 -11.80
N LEU A 24 -2.79 -13.30 -12.17
CA LEU A 24 -2.16 -13.43 -13.49
C LEU A 24 -3.18 -13.70 -14.59
N LEU A 25 -4.24 -14.45 -14.29
CA LEU A 25 -5.34 -14.71 -15.23
C LEU A 25 -6.11 -13.42 -15.55
N LEU A 26 -6.42 -12.60 -14.54
CA LEU A 26 -7.04 -11.29 -14.73
C LEU A 26 -6.10 -10.27 -15.40
N GLY A 27 -4.79 -10.33 -15.15
CA GLY A 27 -3.80 -9.48 -15.82
C GLY A 27 -3.70 -9.69 -17.34
N ARG A 28 -4.19 -10.83 -17.85
CA ARG A 28 -4.28 -11.09 -19.30
C ARG A 28 -5.56 -10.55 -19.96
N VAL A 29 -6.50 -10.01 -19.19
CA VAL A 29 -7.74 -9.45 -19.74
C VAL A 29 -7.39 -8.17 -20.53
N LYS A 30 -7.64 -8.21 -21.83
CA LYS A 30 -7.45 -7.07 -22.74
C LYS A 30 -8.64 -6.13 -22.58
N LEU A 31 -8.41 -4.91 -22.06
CA LEU A 31 -9.36 -3.81 -22.23
C LEU A 31 -8.96 -3.00 -23.47
N LEU A 32 -9.91 -2.79 -24.39
CA LEU A 32 -9.76 -1.88 -25.54
C LEU A 32 -8.49 -2.10 -26.40
N GLY A 33 -8.05 -3.36 -26.57
CA GLY A 33 -6.93 -3.68 -27.46
C GLY A 33 -5.52 -3.43 -26.90
N ILE A 34 -5.40 -2.89 -25.67
CA ILE A 34 -4.12 -2.70 -24.98
C ILE A 34 -4.03 -3.75 -23.86
N SER A 35 -2.98 -4.56 -23.87
CA SER A 35 -2.72 -5.47 -22.75
C SER A 35 -2.19 -4.67 -21.58
N LEU A 36 -2.94 -4.63 -20.47
CA LEU A 36 -2.52 -3.97 -19.23
C LEU A 36 -1.29 -4.64 -18.57
N GLY A 37 -0.91 -5.84 -19.02
CA GLY A 37 0.32 -6.52 -18.58
C GLY A 37 0.40 -6.65 -17.06
N ALA A 38 1.52 -6.25 -16.46
CA ALA A 38 1.72 -6.26 -15.01
C ALA A 38 0.82 -5.25 -14.27
N ALA A 39 0.50 -4.11 -14.89
CA ALA A 39 -0.38 -3.10 -14.28
C ALA A 39 -1.82 -3.61 -14.14
N GLY A 40 -2.26 -4.48 -15.05
CA GLY A 40 -3.58 -5.10 -15.00
C GLY A 40 -3.80 -6.00 -13.78
N ALA A 41 -2.77 -6.74 -13.38
CA ALA A 41 -2.83 -7.57 -12.17
C ALA A 41 -2.97 -6.73 -10.90
N LEU A 42 -2.26 -5.58 -10.80
CA LEU A 42 -2.38 -4.62 -9.70
C LEU A 42 -3.76 -3.98 -9.62
N PHE A 43 -4.29 -3.52 -10.76
CA PHE A 43 -5.62 -2.93 -10.82
C PHE A 43 -6.73 -3.95 -10.56
N ALA A 44 -6.59 -5.18 -11.05
CA ALA A 44 -7.54 -6.25 -10.78
C ALA A 44 -7.53 -6.63 -9.30
N ALA A 45 -6.37 -6.70 -8.65
CA ALA A 45 -6.28 -6.94 -7.21
C ALA A 45 -6.94 -5.81 -6.40
N LEU A 46 -6.68 -4.54 -6.76
CA LEU A 46 -7.34 -3.38 -6.15
C LEU A 46 -8.84 -3.36 -6.40
N GLY A 47 -9.27 -3.64 -7.63
CA GLY A 47 -10.67 -3.66 -8.03
C GLY A 47 -11.45 -4.80 -7.37
N LEU A 48 -10.85 -5.99 -7.26
CA LEU A 48 -11.42 -7.11 -6.50
C LEU A 48 -11.49 -6.79 -5.01
N SER A 49 -10.45 -6.17 -4.44
CA SER A 49 -10.47 -5.71 -3.05
C SER A 49 -11.58 -4.70 -2.79
N ALA A 50 -11.73 -3.71 -3.68
CA ALA A 50 -12.81 -2.73 -3.63
C ALA A 50 -14.19 -3.38 -3.85
N ALA A 51 -14.33 -4.30 -4.80
CA ALA A 51 -15.59 -5.00 -5.07
C ALA A 51 -16.02 -5.89 -3.91
N VAL A 52 -15.08 -6.56 -3.25
CA VAL A 52 -15.34 -7.31 -2.01
C VAL A 52 -15.72 -6.34 -0.89
N TYR A 53 -15.01 -5.23 -0.71
CA TYR A 53 -15.40 -4.20 0.27
C TYR A 53 -16.82 -3.65 0.01
N LEU A 54 -17.17 -3.46 -1.27
CA LEU A 54 -18.48 -3.03 -1.74
C LEU A 54 -19.50 -4.17 -1.88
N ALA A 55 -19.17 -5.43 -1.59
CA ALA A 55 -20.11 -6.55 -1.52
C ALA A 55 -20.45 -6.90 -0.06
N GLN A 56 -19.54 -6.57 0.87
CA GLN A 56 -19.72 -6.70 2.31
C GLN A 56 -20.64 -5.62 2.96
N LEU A 57 -21.36 -4.82 2.16
CA LEU A 57 -22.10 -3.63 2.56
C LEU A 57 -23.64 -3.71 2.67
N PRO A 58 -24.25 -4.54 3.53
CA PRO A 58 -25.64 -4.26 3.94
C PRO A 58 -25.84 -3.15 4.99
N ASN A 59 -24.80 -2.54 5.60
CA ASN A 59 -25.01 -1.45 6.57
C ASN A 59 -23.83 -0.44 6.63
N PRO A 60 -24.02 0.84 6.27
CA PRO A 60 -22.96 1.87 6.28
C PRO A 60 -22.81 2.52 7.67
N GLY A 61 -22.53 1.73 8.72
CA GLY A 61 -22.49 2.29 10.07
C GLY A 61 -21.78 1.50 11.18
N ASN A 62 -21.35 0.25 10.97
CA ASN A 62 -20.75 -0.56 12.03
C ASN A 62 -19.42 -1.19 11.59
N GLN A 63 -18.34 -0.41 11.74
CA GLN A 63 -16.96 -0.92 11.72
C GLN A 63 -16.60 -1.68 13.03
N PHE A 64 -17.57 -1.82 13.94
CA PHE A 64 -17.48 -2.53 15.21
C PHE A 64 -18.69 -3.45 15.37
N ASP A 65 -18.44 -4.72 15.69
CA ASP A 65 -19.49 -5.61 16.23
C ASP A 65 -19.97 -5.06 17.60
N ALA A 66 -21.17 -5.46 18.05
CA ALA A 66 -21.77 -5.09 19.35
C ALA A 66 -20.94 -5.49 20.59
N SER A 67 -19.79 -6.15 20.37
CA SER A 67 -18.77 -6.54 21.34
C SER A 67 -17.47 -5.71 21.23
N GLY A 68 -17.42 -4.69 20.37
CA GLY A 68 -16.27 -3.78 20.24
C GLY A 68 -15.10 -4.32 19.41
N HIS A 69 -15.28 -5.43 18.69
CA HIS A 69 -14.23 -6.01 17.84
C HIS A 69 -14.26 -5.40 16.43
N LEU A 70 -13.13 -4.85 15.98
CA LEU A 70 -12.87 -4.48 14.59
C LEU A 70 -12.89 -5.77 13.77
N LEU A 71 -13.92 -5.97 12.94
CA LEU A 71 -14.00 -7.16 12.09
C LEU A 71 -12.88 -7.10 11.05
N ALA A 72 -11.70 -7.66 11.34
CA ALA A 72 -10.50 -7.62 10.53
C ALA A 72 -10.81 -7.69 9.02
N HIS A 73 -10.76 -6.53 8.36
CA HIS A 73 -11.09 -6.41 6.94
C HIS A 73 -10.00 -7.17 6.17
N ALA A 74 -10.38 -8.30 5.56
CA ALA A 74 -9.61 -9.06 4.58
C ALA A 74 -8.11 -9.29 4.87
N THR A 75 -7.71 -9.45 6.14
CA THR A 75 -6.38 -9.98 6.44
C THR A 75 -6.48 -11.49 6.39
N ILE A 76 -6.36 -12.07 5.19
CA ILE A 76 -5.81 -13.42 5.12
C ILE A 76 -4.49 -13.31 5.90
N ALA A 77 -4.32 -14.11 6.95
CA ALA A 77 -3.09 -14.14 7.73
C ALA A 77 -1.97 -14.70 6.86
N LEU A 78 -1.53 -13.94 5.86
CA LEU A 78 -0.31 -14.23 5.15
C LEU A 78 0.81 -14.10 6.19
N PRO A 79 1.63 -15.15 6.35
CA PRO A 79 2.79 -15.09 7.23
C PRO A 79 3.57 -13.80 6.93
N ALA A 80 3.93 -13.02 7.95
CA ALA A 80 4.62 -11.74 7.79
C ALA A 80 5.87 -11.84 6.89
N PHE A 81 6.49 -13.02 6.85
CA PHE A 81 7.58 -13.37 5.95
C PHE A 81 7.25 -13.17 4.46
N PHE A 82 6.03 -13.44 4.01
CA PHE A 82 5.68 -13.36 2.58
C PHE A 82 5.72 -11.94 2.05
N ASN A 83 5.30 -10.95 2.85
CA ASN A 83 5.33 -9.54 2.44
C ASN A 83 6.79 -9.07 2.22
N SER A 84 7.66 -9.34 3.20
CA SER A 84 9.09 -9.02 3.07
C SER A 84 9.77 -9.79 1.95
N PHE A 85 9.40 -11.07 1.74
CA PHE A 85 9.92 -11.87 0.63
C PHE A 85 9.48 -11.32 -0.74
N ALA A 86 8.19 -11.06 -0.93
CA ALA A 86 7.65 -10.51 -2.18
C ALA A 86 8.23 -9.12 -2.47
N LEU A 87 8.36 -8.26 -1.46
CA LEU A 87 9.00 -6.95 -1.59
C LEU A 87 10.48 -7.10 -1.96
N ALA A 88 11.21 -8.00 -1.33
CA ALA A 88 12.63 -8.26 -1.66
C ALA A 88 12.79 -8.74 -3.11
N VAL A 89 11.96 -9.69 -3.55
CA VAL A 89 11.96 -10.18 -4.95
C VAL A 89 11.57 -9.05 -5.92
N PHE A 90 10.56 -8.25 -5.60
CA PHE A 90 10.15 -7.11 -6.42
C PHE A 90 11.30 -6.08 -6.56
N CYS A 91 11.91 -5.67 -5.45
CA CYS A 91 13.05 -4.76 -5.46
C CYS A 91 14.25 -5.33 -6.24
N TYR A 92 14.50 -6.64 -6.11
CA TYR A 92 15.55 -7.33 -6.86
C TYR A 92 15.28 -7.30 -8.37
N MET A 93 14.06 -7.58 -8.80
CA MET A 93 13.69 -7.55 -10.23
C MET A 93 13.77 -6.14 -10.81
N VAL A 94 13.31 -5.12 -10.08
CA VAL A 94 13.48 -3.71 -10.47
C VAL A 94 14.97 -3.36 -10.56
N GLY A 95 15.78 -3.82 -9.61
CA GLY A 95 17.23 -3.59 -9.57
C GLY A 95 17.97 -4.21 -10.75
N ILE A 96 17.69 -5.47 -11.10
CA ILE A 96 18.29 -6.13 -12.27
C ILE A 96 17.90 -5.44 -13.57
N SER A 97 16.63 -5.03 -13.71
CA SER A 97 16.18 -4.32 -14.91
C SER A 97 16.82 -2.94 -15.04
N ALA A 98 17.05 -2.24 -13.93
CA ALA A 98 17.67 -0.92 -13.91
C ALA A 98 19.21 -0.97 -13.98
N GLY A 99 19.82 -2.12 -13.68
CA GLY A 99 21.27 -2.28 -13.53
C GLY A 99 22.09 -1.78 -14.74
N PRO A 100 21.84 -2.29 -15.96
CA PRO A 100 22.56 -1.83 -17.15
C PRO A 100 22.39 -0.33 -17.40
N SER A 101 21.17 0.19 -17.24
CA SER A 101 20.86 1.61 -17.46
C SER A 101 21.56 2.53 -16.47
N ILE A 102 21.71 2.11 -15.21
CA ILE A 102 22.46 2.86 -14.19
C ILE A 102 23.95 2.87 -14.53
N VAL A 103 24.52 1.72 -14.90
CA VAL A 103 25.94 1.62 -15.27
C VAL A 103 26.24 2.45 -16.52
N ASP A 104 25.35 2.41 -17.51
CA ASP A 104 25.48 3.20 -18.72
C ASP A 104 25.30 4.70 -18.45
N ALA A 105 24.37 5.09 -17.58
CA ALA A 105 24.23 6.49 -17.14
C ALA A 105 25.49 6.98 -16.40
N LEU A 106 26.08 6.14 -15.56
CA LEU A 106 27.37 6.37 -14.90
C LEU A 106 28.57 6.26 -15.84
N ARG A 107 28.44 5.86 -17.11
CA ARG A 107 29.56 5.91 -18.08
C ARG A 107 29.43 7.05 -19.07
N THR A 108 28.20 7.32 -19.49
CA THR A 108 27.93 8.17 -20.66
C THR A 108 27.74 9.64 -20.26
N GLY A 109 27.40 9.92 -18.99
CA GLY A 109 27.35 11.30 -18.49
C GLY A 109 26.88 11.36 -17.04
N TRP A 110 27.78 11.72 -16.11
CA TRP A 110 27.43 11.80 -14.68
C TRP A 110 26.53 13.01 -14.37
N GLN A 111 26.53 14.01 -15.25
CA GLN A 111 25.73 15.23 -15.10
C GLN A 111 24.22 14.94 -14.96
N PRO A 112 23.55 14.19 -15.87
CA PRO A 112 22.14 13.84 -15.70
C PRO A 112 21.86 12.99 -14.45
N VAL A 113 22.80 12.15 -14.02
CA VAL A 113 22.67 11.37 -12.77
C VAL A 113 22.65 12.30 -11.56
N VAL A 114 23.57 13.27 -11.51
CA VAL A 114 23.61 14.26 -10.42
C VAL A 114 22.37 15.14 -10.42
N VAL A 115 21.92 15.61 -11.60
CA VAL A 115 20.69 16.41 -11.70
C VAL A 115 19.47 15.62 -11.21
N ALA A 116 19.35 14.35 -11.58
CA ALA A 116 18.27 13.49 -11.12
C ALA A 116 18.31 13.26 -9.60
N LEU A 117 19.51 13.02 -9.04
CA LEU A 117 19.69 12.87 -7.59
C LEU A 117 19.31 14.17 -6.85
N VAL A 118 19.83 15.32 -7.30
CA VAL A 118 19.52 16.62 -6.69
C VAL A 118 18.03 16.91 -6.76
N ALA A 119 17.38 16.66 -7.90
CA ALA A 119 15.94 16.82 -8.04
C ALA A 119 15.16 15.90 -7.09
N ALA A 120 15.56 14.63 -6.97
CA ALA A 120 14.92 13.68 -6.05
C ALA A 120 15.10 14.08 -4.58
N PHE A 121 16.28 14.54 -4.18
CA PHE A 121 16.49 15.05 -2.82
C PHE A 121 15.75 16.36 -2.57
N ALA A 122 15.64 17.24 -3.57
CA ALA A 122 14.89 18.49 -3.46
C ALA A 122 13.40 18.23 -3.26
N THR A 123 12.80 17.30 -4.02
CA THR A 123 11.38 16.94 -3.85
C THR A 123 11.14 16.19 -2.54
N ALA A 124 12.07 15.34 -2.09
CA ALA A 124 11.99 14.71 -0.78
C ALA A 124 12.07 15.74 0.37
N ALA A 125 12.98 16.71 0.27
CA ALA A 125 13.09 17.79 1.25
C ALA A 125 11.82 18.65 1.28
N ALA A 126 11.26 18.98 0.11
CA ALA A 126 9.99 19.67 0.01
C ALA A 126 8.85 18.85 0.65
N ALA A 127 8.77 17.54 0.37
CA ALA A 127 7.78 16.66 0.97
C ALA A 127 7.88 16.60 2.50
N ILE A 128 9.10 16.56 3.06
CA ILE A 128 9.32 16.62 4.50
C ILE A 128 8.94 18.00 5.07
N GLY A 129 9.30 19.08 4.37
CA GLY A 129 8.98 20.46 4.79
C GLY A 129 7.48 20.71 4.84
N PHE A 130 6.77 20.46 3.74
CA PHE A 130 5.31 20.57 3.67
C PHE A 130 4.62 19.54 4.56
N GLY A 131 5.15 18.32 4.63
CA GLY A 131 4.63 17.25 5.47
C GLY A 131 4.62 17.62 6.94
N ARG A 132 5.74 18.19 7.43
CA ARG A 132 5.84 18.69 8.80
C ARG A 132 4.95 19.90 9.06
N LEU A 133 4.82 20.80 8.09
CA LEU A 133 3.92 21.96 8.21
C LEU A 133 2.44 21.53 8.35
N LEU A 134 2.05 20.45 7.65
CA LEU A 134 0.71 19.86 7.73
C LEU A 134 0.52 18.94 8.95
N GLY A 135 1.56 18.71 9.75
CA GLY A 135 1.53 17.83 10.92
C GLY A 135 1.44 16.34 10.59
N LEU A 136 1.88 15.91 9.40
CA LEU A 136 1.88 14.51 8.96
C LEU A 136 2.98 13.72 9.68
N ASN A 137 2.69 12.45 9.99
CA ASN A 137 3.69 11.54 10.57
C ASN A 137 4.76 11.15 9.52
N ILE A 138 5.95 10.75 9.96
CA ILE A 138 7.05 10.33 9.05
C ILE A 138 6.62 9.19 8.10
N GLY A 139 5.76 8.27 8.55
CA GLY A 139 5.23 7.21 7.71
C GLY A 139 4.20 7.69 6.68
N GLU A 140 3.42 8.71 7.01
CA GLU A 140 2.46 9.32 6.08
C GLU A 140 3.18 10.16 5.02
N ILE A 141 4.18 10.95 5.43
CA ILE A 141 5.05 11.69 4.52
C ILE A 141 5.75 10.73 3.56
N GLY A 142 6.33 9.65 4.07
CA GLY A 142 6.97 8.63 3.26
C GLY A 142 6.00 7.94 2.30
N GLY A 143 4.78 7.64 2.74
CA GLY A 143 3.74 7.03 1.91
C GLY A 143 3.26 7.95 0.79
N VAL A 144 2.99 9.22 1.09
CA VAL A 144 2.56 10.21 0.09
C VAL A 144 3.68 10.52 -0.89
N TYR A 145 4.92 10.66 -0.43
CA TYR A 145 6.09 10.88 -1.30
C TYR A 145 6.33 9.69 -2.23
N ALA A 146 6.30 8.46 -1.70
CA ALA A 146 6.46 7.25 -2.50
C ALA A 146 5.31 7.09 -3.51
N GLY A 147 4.06 7.37 -3.10
CA GLY A 147 2.89 7.32 -3.98
C GLY A 147 2.94 8.36 -5.10
N ALA A 148 3.25 9.62 -4.77
CA ALA A 148 3.40 10.69 -5.76
C ALA A 148 4.57 10.42 -6.73
N GLY A 149 5.67 9.85 -6.22
CA GLY A 149 6.80 9.41 -7.03
C GLY A 149 6.57 8.09 -7.78
N THR A 150 5.38 7.48 -7.69
CA THR A 150 5.06 6.16 -8.28
C THR A 150 6.08 5.08 -7.92
N ALA A 151 6.69 5.21 -6.74
CA ALA A 151 7.74 4.34 -6.23
C ALA A 151 7.13 3.25 -5.33
N THR A 152 6.47 2.26 -5.94
CA THR A 152 5.77 1.17 -5.22
C THR A 152 6.67 0.42 -4.23
N ALA A 153 7.94 0.19 -4.60
CA ALA A 153 8.93 -0.43 -3.71
C ALA A 153 9.17 0.39 -2.44
N ALA A 154 9.30 1.72 -2.58
CA ALA A 154 9.51 2.62 -1.45
C ALA A 154 8.29 2.63 -0.51
N LEU A 155 7.07 2.59 -1.06
CA LEU A 155 5.84 2.51 -0.28
C LEU A 155 5.77 1.22 0.56
N GLY A 156 6.18 0.08 -0.02
CA GLY A 156 6.23 -1.19 0.72
C GLY A 156 7.24 -1.18 1.88
N VAL A 157 8.39 -0.50 1.72
CA VAL A 157 9.36 -0.33 2.81
C VAL A 157 8.80 0.55 3.92
N VAL A 158 8.11 1.64 3.58
CA VAL A 158 7.42 2.49 4.56
C VAL A 158 6.39 1.67 5.35
N GLN A 159 5.58 0.85 4.69
CA GLN A 159 4.62 -0.04 5.34
C GLN A 159 5.29 -1.05 6.28
N ALA A 160 6.40 -1.67 5.86
CA ALA A 160 7.16 -2.61 6.68
C ALA A 160 7.74 -1.94 7.94
N GLN A 161 8.24 -0.72 7.82
CA GLN A 161 8.75 0.06 8.96
C GLN A 161 7.63 0.48 9.92
N LEU A 162 6.46 0.83 9.40
CA LEU A 162 5.30 1.19 10.24
C LEU A 162 4.80 0.01 11.09
N LEU A 163 4.82 -1.20 10.53
CA LEU A 163 4.48 -2.44 11.25
C LEU A 163 5.47 -2.74 12.39
N GLY A 164 6.77 -2.44 12.20
CA GLY A 164 7.81 -2.65 13.22
C GLY A 164 7.92 -1.53 14.27
N SER A 165 7.53 -0.31 13.94
CA SER A 165 7.63 0.87 14.82
C SER A 165 6.38 1.12 15.68
N GLY A 166 5.31 0.34 15.49
CA GLY A 166 4.13 0.33 16.36
C GLY A 166 3.28 1.61 16.33
N ARG A 167 3.42 2.48 15.32
CA ARG A 167 2.58 3.69 15.19
C ARG A 167 2.33 4.08 13.74
N PRO A 168 1.06 4.13 13.36
CA PRO A 168 0.45 5.37 12.92
C PRO A 168 -0.54 5.75 14.02
N THR A 169 -0.22 6.72 14.88
CA THR A 169 -1.26 7.38 15.68
C THR A 169 -2.16 8.09 14.68
N PRO A 170 -3.36 7.56 14.39
CA PRO A 170 -4.26 8.22 13.46
C PRO A 170 -4.62 9.55 14.11
N ARG A 171 -4.65 10.63 13.33
CA ARG A 171 -5.34 11.83 13.79
C ARG A 171 -6.77 11.38 14.12
N SER A 172 -7.16 11.43 15.39
CA SER A 172 -8.54 11.14 15.78
C SER A 172 -9.42 12.20 15.13
N TRP A 173 -9.99 11.88 13.98
CA TRP A 173 -11.07 12.66 13.41
C TRP A 173 -12.17 12.73 14.47
N PRO A 174 -12.78 13.89 14.73
CA PRO A 174 -13.90 13.97 15.65
C PRO A 174 -14.96 12.99 15.17
N THR A 175 -15.14 11.88 15.89
CA THR A 175 -16.15 10.85 15.59
C THR A 175 -17.54 11.24 16.10
N GLY A 176 -17.73 12.52 16.44
CA GLY A 176 -19.02 13.11 16.79
C GLY A 176 -19.53 14.02 15.68
N PRO A 177 -20.84 14.29 15.61
CA PRO A 177 -21.38 15.22 14.66
C PRO A 177 -20.74 16.62 14.87
N PRO A 178 -20.59 17.44 13.81
CA PRO A 178 -19.80 18.69 13.83
C PRO A 178 -20.18 19.70 14.93
N TRP A 179 -21.37 19.56 15.50
CA TRP A 179 -21.91 20.45 16.53
C TRP A 179 -21.55 20.04 17.97
N ALA A 180 -21.02 18.83 18.19
CA ALA A 180 -20.66 18.33 19.53
C ALA A 180 -19.33 18.92 20.06
N THR A 181 -18.42 19.33 19.18
CA THR A 181 -17.14 19.99 19.55
C THR A 181 -17.31 21.46 19.94
N ALA A 182 -18.44 22.08 19.60
CA ALA A 182 -18.71 23.49 19.91
C ALA A 182 -19.05 23.74 21.39
N SER A 183 -19.53 22.72 22.13
CA SER A 183 -19.91 22.87 23.54
C SER A 183 -18.73 22.85 24.51
N ALA A 184 -17.58 22.28 24.11
CA ALA A 184 -16.37 22.23 24.94
C ALA A 184 -15.61 23.57 25.01
N ILE A 185 -15.88 24.50 24.10
CA ILE A 185 -15.21 25.82 24.05
C ILE A 185 -15.93 26.86 24.95
N ARG A 186 -17.16 26.59 25.40
CA ARG A 186 -17.98 27.55 26.17
C ARG A 186 -17.87 27.40 27.70
N SER A 187 -17.09 26.45 28.22
CA SER A 187 -16.91 26.27 29.68
C SER A 187 -15.49 26.53 30.18
N GLY A 188 -14.75 27.40 29.48
CA GLY A 188 -13.54 28.04 30.01
C GLY A 188 -13.86 29.42 30.58
#